data_AF-A0A7J8DK05-F1
#
_entry.id   AF-A0A7J8DK05-F1
#
_cell.length_a   1.000
_cell.length_b   1.000
_cell.length_c   1.000
_cell.angle_alpha   90.00
_cell.angle_beta   90.00
_cell.angle_gamma   90.00
#
_symmetry.space_group_name_H-M   'P 1'
#
loop_
_entity.id
_entity.type
_entity.pdbx_description
1 polymer ?
#
loop_
_entity_poly.entity_id
_entity_poly.type
_entity_poly.pdbx_seq_one_letter_code
_entity_poly.pdbx_strand_id
1 'polypeptide(L)'
;MRYLSGEENGVVSPEKLDLNEDMSQPLSHYFINSSHNTYLTAGQLAGNSSVEMYRQVLLSGCRCVELDCWKGRTAEEEPVITHGFTMTTEISFKEVIEAIAECAFKTSPFPILLSFENHVDSPKQQAKMAEYCRLIFGDALLMEPLEKYPLDSGVPLPSPMDLMYKILVKNKKKSHKSSEGSNKKKLSEQASNTYSDSSSVFEPSSPGAGEADTESDDDDDDDDCKKSSMDEGTAGSEAMATEEMSNLVNYIQPVKFESFETSKKRNRSFEMSSFVETKGLEQLTKSPVEFVEYP
;
A
#
# COMPACT_ATOMS: atom_id res chain seq x y z
N MET A 1 54.10 0.96 3.12
CA MET A 1 53.12 2.05 3.34
C MET A 1 52.40 2.46 2.07
N ARG A 2 53.07 2.82 0.96
CA ARG A 2 52.37 3.25 -0.28
C ARG A 2 51.37 2.23 -0.85
N TYR A 3 51.72 0.94 -0.87
CA TYR A 3 50.81 -0.11 -1.35
C TYR A 3 49.57 -0.29 -0.46
N LEU A 4 49.74 -0.30 0.87
CA LEU A 4 48.64 -0.49 1.82
C LEU A 4 47.60 0.64 1.79
N SER A 5 47.99 1.83 1.33
CA SER A 5 47.11 2.99 1.15
C SER A 5 46.81 3.29 -0.33
N GLY A 6 47.22 2.41 -1.24
CA GLY A 6 46.98 2.55 -2.67
C GLY A 6 45.60 2.03 -3.07
N GLU A 7 45.06 2.54 -4.18
CA GLU A 7 43.76 2.12 -4.72
C GLU A 7 43.70 0.63 -5.06
N GLU A 8 44.85 0.03 -5.39
CA GLU A 8 45.00 -1.41 -5.67
C GLU A 8 44.76 -2.31 -4.44
N ASN A 9 44.82 -1.75 -3.22
CA ASN A 9 44.60 -2.48 -1.97
C ASN A 9 43.31 -2.03 -1.26
N GLY A 10 42.31 -1.59 -2.03
CA GLY A 10 40.98 -1.29 -1.53
C GLY A 10 40.30 -2.54 -0.92
N VAL A 11 39.56 -2.34 0.18
CA VAL A 11 38.86 -3.45 0.87
C VAL A 11 37.68 -4.00 0.05
N VAL A 12 37.10 -3.18 -0.83
CA VAL A 12 36.00 -3.56 -1.72
C VAL A 12 36.53 -3.62 -3.15
N SER A 13 36.24 -4.72 -3.85
CA SER A 13 36.52 -4.81 -5.28
C SER A 13 35.73 -3.74 -6.05
N PRO A 14 36.35 -2.95 -6.94
CA PRO A 14 35.65 -1.93 -7.72
C PRO A 14 34.45 -2.47 -8.51
N GLU A 15 34.51 -3.73 -8.98
CA GLU A 15 33.43 -4.38 -9.72
C GLU A 15 32.13 -4.48 -8.90
N LYS A 16 32.22 -4.61 -7.57
CA LYS A 16 31.05 -4.67 -6.67
C LYS A 16 30.41 -3.29 -6.45
N LEU A 17 31.09 -2.22 -6.85
CA LEU A 17 30.58 -0.85 -6.77
C LEU A 17 29.94 -0.40 -8.08
N ASP A 18 30.13 -1.17 -9.16
CA ASP A 18 29.53 -0.91 -10.46
C ASP A 18 28.14 -1.57 -10.59
N LEU A 19 27.32 -1.09 -11.51
CA LEU A 19 26.02 -1.69 -11.84
C LEU A 19 26.23 -2.97 -12.65
N ASN A 20 26.43 -4.09 -11.95
CA ASN A 20 26.82 -5.37 -12.53
C ASN A 20 25.75 -6.48 -12.41
N GLU A 21 24.63 -6.20 -11.76
CA GLU A 21 23.51 -7.15 -11.62
C GLU A 21 22.66 -7.20 -12.90
N ASP A 22 22.04 -8.36 -13.15
CA ASP A 22 21.06 -8.49 -14.23
C ASP A 22 19.78 -7.75 -13.84
N MET A 23 19.49 -6.63 -14.51
CA MET A 23 18.32 -5.79 -14.26
C MET A 23 17.12 -6.12 -15.18
N SER A 24 17.15 -7.27 -15.86
CA SER A 24 16.11 -7.73 -16.78
C SER A 24 15.14 -8.77 -16.22
N GLN A 25 15.33 -9.20 -14.96
CA GLN A 25 14.39 -10.09 -14.27
C GLN A 25 13.13 -9.34 -13.82
N PRO A 26 12.01 -10.02 -13.52
CA PRO A 26 10.80 -9.39 -12.98
C PRO A 26 11.08 -8.58 -11.71
N LEU A 27 10.35 -7.48 -11.50
CA LEU A 27 10.54 -6.59 -10.34
C LEU A 27 10.50 -7.32 -8.97
N SER A 28 9.71 -8.40 -8.84
CA SER A 28 9.61 -9.21 -7.62
C SER A 28 10.89 -9.97 -7.26
N HIS A 29 11.88 -10.04 -8.15
CA HIS A 29 13.13 -10.77 -7.92
C HIS A 29 14.23 -9.93 -7.24
N TYR A 30 13.94 -8.66 -6.91
CA TYR A 30 14.92 -7.72 -6.38
C TYR A 30 14.58 -7.29 -4.97
N PHE A 31 15.61 -7.11 -4.14
CA PHE A 31 15.48 -6.32 -2.92
C PHE A 31 15.42 -4.84 -3.29
N ILE A 32 14.31 -4.18 -2.94
CA ILE A 32 14.08 -2.77 -3.25
C ILE A 32 14.35 -1.93 -1.99
N ASN A 33 15.33 -1.02 -2.08
CA ASN A 33 15.61 -0.07 -1.01
C ASN A 33 14.37 0.81 -0.76
N SER A 34 13.78 0.70 0.44
CA SER A 34 12.46 1.23 0.76
C SER A 34 12.49 2.06 2.05
N SER A 35 11.74 3.16 2.08
CA SER A 35 11.61 4.05 3.22
C SER A 35 10.19 4.00 3.78
N HIS A 36 10.09 3.84 5.08
CA HIS A 36 8.83 3.93 5.84
C HIS A 36 8.65 5.35 6.41
N ASN A 37 7.42 5.87 6.39
CA ASN A 37 7.06 7.23 6.83
C ASN A 37 8.09 8.29 6.41
N THR A 38 8.39 8.32 5.12
CA THR A 38 9.51 9.08 4.52
C THR A 38 9.52 10.55 4.92
N TYR A 39 8.36 11.14 5.15
CA TYR A 39 8.20 12.55 5.50
C TYR A 39 8.72 12.87 6.91
N LEU A 40 8.82 11.92 7.84
CA LEU A 40 9.22 12.18 9.23
C LEU A 40 10.74 12.35 9.36
N THR A 41 11.17 13.41 10.04
CA THR A 41 12.61 13.65 10.33
C THR A 41 13.05 13.09 11.69
N ALA A 42 12.10 12.69 12.54
CA ALA A 42 12.35 12.34 13.94
C ALA A 42 11.34 11.29 14.45
N GLY A 43 10.70 11.51 15.60
CA GLY A 43 9.81 10.56 16.23
C GLY A 43 8.46 10.41 15.53
N GLN A 44 7.85 9.24 15.68
CA GLN A 44 6.53 8.89 15.12
C GLN A 44 5.37 9.65 15.80
N LEU A 45 5.48 9.98 17.09
CA LEU A 45 4.38 10.62 17.83
C LEU A 45 4.45 12.15 17.86
N ALA A 46 5.68 12.68 17.85
CA ALA A 46 5.96 14.11 17.86
C ALA A 46 7.27 14.34 17.12
N GLY A 47 7.24 15.20 16.12
CA GLY A 47 8.36 15.43 15.23
C GLY A 47 7.96 16.29 14.04
N ASN A 48 8.96 16.77 13.32
CA ASN A 48 8.71 17.53 12.10
C ASN A 48 8.56 16.57 10.92
N SER A 49 7.62 16.91 10.05
CA SER A 49 7.54 16.40 8.69
C SER A 49 8.28 17.35 7.75
N SER A 50 8.98 16.82 6.74
CA SER A 50 9.78 17.63 5.83
C SER A 50 9.75 17.09 4.41
N VAL A 51 9.49 18.01 3.47
CA VAL A 51 9.62 17.76 2.02
C VAL A 51 11.05 17.36 1.66
N GLU A 52 12.06 17.90 2.38
CA GLU A 52 13.47 17.62 2.09
C GLU A 52 13.86 16.17 2.32
N MET A 53 13.16 15.45 3.21
CA MET A 53 13.44 14.03 3.43
C MET A 53 13.26 13.21 2.15
N TYR A 54 12.25 13.51 1.34
CA TYR A 54 12.05 12.85 0.04
C TYR A 54 13.24 13.06 -0.90
N ARG A 55 13.81 14.27 -0.95
CA ARG A 55 15.01 14.52 -1.76
C ARG A 55 16.18 13.67 -1.27
N GLN A 56 16.45 13.69 0.03
CA GLN A 56 17.61 13.02 0.62
C GLN A 56 17.55 11.50 0.47
N VAL A 57 16.39 10.87 0.71
CA VAL A 57 16.27 9.41 0.56
C VAL A 57 16.42 8.99 -0.90
N LEU A 58 15.85 9.75 -1.85
CA LEU A 58 15.96 9.44 -3.28
C LEU A 58 17.39 9.61 -3.78
N LEU A 59 18.08 10.69 -3.36
CA LEU A 59 19.50 10.91 -3.66
C LEU A 59 20.38 9.78 -3.09
N SER A 60 20.00 9.22 -1.95
CA SER A 60 20.68 8.06 -1.34
C SER A 60 20.34 6.71 -2.01
N GLY A 61 19.56 6.72 -3.10
CA GLY A 61 19.24 5.54 -3.88
C GLY A 61 17.98 4.79 -3.42
N CYS A 62 17.19 5.33 -2.49
CA CYS A 62 15.89 4.74 -2.13
C CYS A 62 14.95 4.73 -3.34
N ARG A 63 14.22 3.63 -3.56
CA ARG A 63 13.33 3.39 -4.71
C ARG A 63 11.86 3.16 -4.33
N CYS A 64 11.53 3.12 -3.04
CA CYS A 64 10.15 3.09 -2.57
C CYS A 64 9.98 4.07 -1.41
N VAL A 65 9.07 5.03 -1.55
CA VAL A 65 8.82 6.09 -0.56
C VAL A 65 7.34 6.13 -0.18
N GLU A 66 7.06 6.51 1.05
CA GLU A 66 5.72 6.49 1.64
C GLU A 66 5.13 7.89 1.77
N LEU A 67 3.82 8.01 1.52
CA LEU A 67 3.05 9.26 1.55
C LEU A 67 1.71 9.03 2.28
N ASP A 68 1.65 9.47 3.53
CA ASP A 68 0.42 9.42 4.33
C ASP A 68 -0.43 10.63 4.01
N CYS A 69 -1.41 10.44 3.13
CA CYS A 69 -2.17 11.53 2.55
C CYS A 69 -3.42 11.82 3.38
N TRP A 70 -3.53 13.04 3.89
CA TRP A 70 -4.65 13.49 4.72
C TRP A 70 -5.39 14.67 4.11
N LYS A 71 -6.65 14.79 4.49
CA LYS A 71 -7.52 15.88 4.04
C LYS A 71 -7.00 17.22 4.56
N GLY A 72 -6.77 18.16 3.65
CA GLY A 72 -6.51 19.55 3.98
C GLY A 72 -7.69 20.21 4.65
N ARG A 73 -7.43 20.92 5.76
CA ARG A 73 -8.46 21.66 6.54
C ARG A 73 -8.52 23.16 6.22
N THR A 74 -7.65 23.64 5.33
CA THR A 74 -7.61 25.04 4.91
C THR A 74 -8.77 25.37 3.96
N ALA A 75 -9.06 26.66 3.79
CA ALA A 75 -10.11 27.13 2.86
C ALA A 75 -9.84 26.73 1.40
N GLU A 76 -8.58 26.47 1.06
CA GLU A 76 -8.13 26.08 -0.28
C GLU A 76 -8.29 24.58 -0.54
N GLU A 77 -8.59 23.79 0.51
CA GLU A 77 -8.76 22.33 0.42
C GLU A 77 -7.56 21.65 -0.28
N GLU A 78 -6.34 21.98 0.15
CA GLU A 78 -5.10 21.38 -0.36
C GLU A 78 -4.73 20.11 0.43
N PRO A 79 -4.55 18.95 -0.20
CA PRO A 79 -4.15 17.73 0.50
C PRO A 79 -2.78 17.89 1.17
N VAL A 80 -2.63 17.26 2.33
CA VAL A 80 -1.40 17.34 3.15
C VAL A 80 -0.84 15.95 3.43
N ILE A 81 0.43 15.91 3.83
CA ILE A 81 1.10 14.70 4.33
C ILE A 81 1.48 14.90 5.79
N THR A 82 1.12 13.93 6.63
CA THR A 82 1.39 13.93 8.08
C THR A 82 1.12 12.54 8.66
N HIS A 83 1.63 12.26 9.85
CA HIS A 83 1.23 11.05 10.59
C HIS A 83 -0.07 11.33 11.35
N GLY A 84 -1.15 10.62 11.01
CA GLY A 84 -2.49 10.88 11.51
C GLY A 84 -2.62 10.79 13.02
N PHE A 85 -3.50 11.63 13.60
CA PHE A 85 -3.81 11.63 15.04
C PHE A 85 -2.60 11.79 15.98
N THR A 86 -1.48 12.33 15.47
CA THR A 86 -0.26 12.60 16.25
C THR A 86 0.03 14.11 16.37
N MET A 87 1.15 14.47 17.01
CA MET A 87 1.64 15.84 17.11
C MET A 87 2.72 16.16 16.06
N THR A 88 2.74 15.43 14.94
CA THR A 88 3.65 15.70 13.82
C THR A 88 3.18 16.90 13.01
N THR A 89 4.10 17.61 12.36
CA THR A 89 3.74 18.76 11.52
C THR A 89 3.20 18.30 10.16
N GLU A 90 2.38 19.12 9.52
CA GLU A 90 1.85 18.85 8.18
C GLU A 90 2.77 19.47 7.11
N ILE A 91 2.92 18.79 5.96
CA ILE A 91 3.57 19.34 4.76
C ILE A 91 2.63 19.24 3.55
N SER A 92 2.84 20.11 2.55
CA SER A 92 2.01 20.12 1.33
C SER A 92 2.25 18.87 0.50
N PHE A 93 1.17 18.18 0.10
CA PHE A 93 1.26 17.06 -0.84
C PHE A 93 1.91 17.49 -2.16
N LYS A 94 1.53 18.67 -2.68
CA LYS A 94 2.05 19.19 -3.94
C LYS A 94 3.58 19.38 -3.89
N GLU A 95 4.09 19.98 -2.82
CA GLU A 95 5.53 20.21 -2.66
C GLU A 95 6.32 18.90 -2.55
N VAL A 96 5.72 17.87 -1.93
CA VAL A 96 6.30 16.51 -1.90
C VAL A 96 6.38 15.91 -3.30
N ILE A 97 5.32 16.00 -4.10
CA ILE A 97 5.32 15.52 -5.49
C ILE A 97 6.37 16.25 -6.33
N GLU A 98 6.51 17.57 -6.18
CA GLU A 98 7.56 18.37 -6.83
C GLU A 98 8.97 17.92 -6.42
N ALA A 99 9.20 17.69 -5.12
CA ALA A 99 10.49 17.22 -4.61
C ALA A 99 10.86 15.82 -5.11
N ILE A 100 9.88 14.92 -5.21
CA ILE A 100 10.08 13.58 -5.77
C ILE A 100 10.44 13.70 -7.25
N ALA A 101 9.69 14.47 -8.04
CA ALA A 101 9.94 14.65 -9.46
C ALA A 101 11.35 15.20 -9.74
N GLU A 102 11.81 16.12 -8.88
CA GLU A 102 13.13 16.71 -8.98
C GLU A 102 14.27 15.71 -8.75
N CYS A 103 14.11 14.78 -7.81
CA CYS A 103 15.20 13.92 -7.32
C CYS A 103 15.10 12.45 -7.74
N ALA A 104 13.94 12.01 -8.24
CA ALA A 104 13.62 10.62 -8.56
C ALA A 104 14.76 9.87 -9.25
N PHE A 105 15.30 10.45 -10.33
CA PHE A 105 16.26 9.76 -11.19
C PHE A 105 17.65 10.37 -11.21
N LYS A 106 18.00 11.22 -10.22
CA LYS A 106 19.32 11.90 -10.17
C LYS A 106 20.48 10.92 -9.94
N THR A 107 20.27 9.87 -9.14
CA THR A 107 21.33 8.92 -8.73
C THR A 107 21.05 7.48 -9.13
N SER A 108 19.85 7.17 -9.65
CA SER A 108 19.50 5.85 -10.17
C SER A 108 18.42 5.98 -11.25
N PRO A 109 18.56 5.31 -12.41
CA PRO A 109 17.58 5.36 -13.49
C PRO A 109 16.40 4.40 -13.28
N PHE A 110 16.48 3.50 -12.29
CA PHE A 110 15.49 2.46 -12.04
C PHE A 110 14.21 3.01 -11.40
N PRO A 111 13.07 2.30 -11.56
CA PRO A 111 11.76 2.82 -11.20
C PRO A 111 11.63 3.19 -9.72
N ILE A 112 10.70 4.12 -9.44
CA ILE A 112 10.31 4.50 -8.08
C ILE A 112 8.87 4.10 -7.81
N LEU A 113 8.64 3.55 -6.63
CA LEU A 113 7.33 3.18 -6.10
C LEU A 113 6.89 4.23 -5.07
N LEU A 114 5.68 4.75 -5.25
CA LEU A 114 5.04 5.65 -4.30
C LEU A 114 3.99 4.86 -3.52
N SER A 115 4.26 4.57 -2.24
CA SER A 115 3.33 3.93 -1.32
C SER A 115 2.41 4.98 -0.74
N PHE A 116 1.18 5.08 -1.25
CA PHE A 116 0.16 5.95 -0.69
C PHE A 116 -0.55 5.24 0.45
N GLU A 117 -0.56 5.87 1.62
CA GLU A 117 -1.52 5.56 2.68
C GLU A 117 -2.61 6.63 2.62
N ASN A 118 -3.75 6.30 1.99
CA ASN A 118 -4.71 7.32 1.59
C ASN A 118 -5.84 7.50 2.61
N HIS A 119 -5.84 8.61 3.35
CA HIS A 119 -6.90 9.03 4.28
C HIS A 119 -7.76 10.18 3.76
N VAL A 120 -7.59 10.56 2.49
CA VAL A 120 -8.35 11.66 1.88
C VAL A 120 -9.73 11.17 1.48
N ASP A 121 -10.73 11.41 2.33
CA ASP A 121 -12.13 11.01 2.09
C ASP A 121 -12.89 11.90 1.08
N SER A 122 -12.28 13.01 0.63
CA SER A 122 -12.90 13.97 -0.27
C SER A 122 -12.56 13.65 -1.73
N PRO A 123 -13.57 13.38 -2.59
CA PRO A 123 -13.32 13.14 -4.00
C PRO A 123 -12.62 14.29 -4.71
N LYS A 124 -12.95 15.54 -4.33
CA LYS A 124 -12.32 16.74 -4.86
C LYS A 124 -10.83 16.81 -4.55
N GLN A 125 -10.43 16.44 -3.32
CA GLN A 125 -9.02 16.45 -2.94
C GLN A 125 -8.25 15.26 -3.54
N GLN A 126 -8.86 14.07 -3.64
CA GLN A 126 -8.24 12.96 -4.36
C GLN A 126 -8.05 13.26 -5.86
N ALA A 127 -9.00 13.95 -6.49
CA ALA A 127 -8.85 14.40 -7.87
C ALA A 127 -7.67 15.38 -8.02
N LYS A 128 -7.49 16.32 -7.08
CA LYS A 128 -6.31 17.20 -7.03
C LYS A 128 -5.01 16.41 -6.86
N MET A 129 -4.97 15.40 -5.98
CA MET A 129 -3.79 14.55 -5.82
C MET A 129 -3.42 13.86 -7.14
N ALA A 130 -4.41 13.29 -7.83
CA ALA A 130 -4.19 12.64 -9.11
C ALA A 130 -3.73 13.64 -10.19
N GLU A 131 -4.29 14.85 -10.21
CA GLU A 131 -3.90 15.93 -11.11
C GLU A 131 -2.44 16.37 -10.87
N TYR A 132 -2.04 16.56 -9.61
CA TYR A 132 -0.66 16.88 -9.27
C TYR A 132 0.31 15.80 -9.73
N CYS A 133 0.02 14.53 -9.47
CA CYS A 133 0.83 13.42 -9.98
C CYS A 133 0.96 13.49 -11.51
N ARG A 134 -0.15 13.64 -12.24
CA ARG A 134 -0.13 13.69 -13.72
C ARG A 134 0.66 14.88 -14.25
N LEU A 135 0.41 16.08 -13.71
CA LEU A 135 1.00 17.31 -14.21
C LEU A 135 2.50 17.40 -13.90
N ILE A 136 2.90 17.03 -12.68
CA ILE A 136 4.27 17.22 -12.20
C ILE A 136 5.19 16.08 -12.65
N PHE A 137 4.73 14.83 -12.60
CA PHE A 137 5.55 13.70 -13.07
C PHE A 137 5.51 13.54 -14.60
N GLY A 138 4.45 14.00 -15.27
CA GLY A 138 4.31 13.93 -16.73
C GLY A 138 4.54 12.51 -17.24
N ASP A 139 5.42 12.39 -18.24
CA ASP A 139 5.74 11.10 -18.89
C ASP A 139 6.44 10.09 -17.98
N ALA A 140 6.99 10.53 -16.84
CA ALA A 140 7.58 9.62 -15.86
C ALA A 140 6.49 8.82 -15.12
N LEU A 141 5.28 9.35 -14.97
CA LEU A 141 4.18 8.62 -14.32
C LEU A 141 3.69 7.50 -15.23
N LEU A 142 3.82 6.25 -14.76
CA LEU A 142 3.28 5.11 -15.47
C LEU A 142 1.78 4.99 -15.18
N MET A 143 0.94 5.45 -16.11
CA MET A 143 -0.51 5.35 -15.99
C MET A 143 -1.03 4.04 -16.60
N GLU A 144 -0.63 3.75 -17.84
CA GLU A 144 -1.06 2.55 -18.56
C GLU A 144 -0.05 1.40 -18.42
N PRO A 145 -0.52 0.13 -18.34
CA PRO A 145 0.35 -1.02 -18.43
C PRO A 145 1.15 -1.04 -19.75
N LEU A 146 2.37 -1.56 -19.68
CA LEU A 146 3.18 -1.86 -20.86
C LEU A 146 2.53 -2.99 -21.67
N GLU A 147 2.52 -2.86 -23.00
CA GLU A 147 1.90 -3.83 -23.93
C GLU A 147 2.41 -5.27 -23.73
N LYS A 148 3.71 -5.43 -23.44
CA LYS A 148 4.35 -6.73 -23.19
C LYS A 148 3.87 -7.39 -21.89
N TYR A 149 3.34 -6.61 -20.96
CA TYR A 149 2.99 -7.04 -19.61
C TYR A 149 1.56 -6.61 -19.26
N PRO A 150 0.53 -7.19 -19.92
CA PRO A 150 -0.85 -6.91 -19.58
C PRO A 150 -1.18 -7.38 -18.15
N LEU A 151 -2.18 -6.77 -17.51
CA LEU A 151 -2.60 -7.07 -16.14
C LEU A 151 -3.47 -8.34 -16.07
N ASP A 152 -2.93 -9.46 -16.57
CA ASP A 152 -3.58 -10.75 -16.63
C ASP A 152 -2.94 -11.76 -15.67
N SER A 153 -3.68 -12.83 -15.35
CA SER A 153 -3.17 -13.92 -14.52
C SER A 153 -2.03 -14.67 -15.23
N GLY A 154 -0.95 -14.94 -14.51
CA GLY A 154 0.25 -15.63 -15.01
C GLY A 154 1.23 -14.78 -15.79
N VAL A 155 0.93 -13.50 -16.02
CA VAL A 155 1.89 -12.55 -16.61
C VAL A 155 2.83 -12.06 -15.52
N PRO A 156 4.17 -12.09 -15.70
CA PRO A 156 5.11 -11.58 -14.69
C PRO A 156 5.12 -10.05 -14.65
N LEU A 157 5.65 -9.51 -13.55
CA LEU A 157 5.95 -8.08 -13.47
C LEU A 157 7.01 -7.68 -14.52
N PRO A 158 6.94 -6.45 -15.08
CA PRO A 158 8.03 -5.91 -15.89
C PRO A 158 9.34 -5.86 -15.10
N SER A 159 10.47 -5.85 -15.82
CA SER A 159 11.78 -5.69 -15.18
C SER A 159 12.07 -4.25 -14.77
N PRO A 160 13.02 -4.01 -13.84
CA PRO A 160 13.53 -2.66 -13.58
C PRO A 160 14.02 -1.96 -14.85
N MET A 161 14.61 -2.71 -15.80
CA MET A 161 15.04 -2.18 -17.09
C MET A 161 13.86 -1.74 -17.98
N ASP A 162 12.78 -2.51 -18.03
CA ASP A 162 11.56 -2.12 -18.77
C ASP A 162 10.88 -0.87 -18.19
N LEU A 163 11.09 -0.62 -16.89
CA LEU A 163 10.48 0.47 -16.11
C LEU A 163 11.45 1.63 -15.82
N MET A 164 12.58 1.73 -16.54
CA MET A 164 13.51 2.84 -16.34
C MET A 164 12.81 4.19 -16.48
N TYR A 165 13.14 5.10 -15.57
CA TYR A 165 12.58 6.45 -15.47
C TYR A 165 11.06 6.49 -15.26
N LYS A 166 10.46 5.40 -14.75
CA LYS A 166 9.04 5.34 -14.41
C LYS A 166 8.77 5.45 -12.92
N ILE A 167 7.68 6.13 -12.60
CA ILE A 167 7.11 6.28 -11.27
C ILE A 167 5.81 5.49 -11.24
N LEU A 168 5.70 4.55 -10.30
CA LEU A 168 4.55 3.69 -10.10
C LEU A 168 3.82 4.07 -8.82
N VAL A 169 2.49 4.09 -8.86
CA VAL A 169 1.65 4.39 -7.69
C VAL A 169 1.12 3.10 -7.11
N LYS A 170 1.42 2.86 -5.83
CA LYS A 170 0.75 1.88 -4.97
C LYS A 170 -0.35 2.61 -4.21
N ASN A 171 -1.59 2.36 -4.58
CA ASN A 171 -2.78 2.86 -3.89
C ASN A 171 -3.95 1.88 -4.11
N LYS A 172 -4.98 1.94 -3.26
CA LYS A 172 -6.20 1.13 -3.47
C LYS A 172 -6.77 1.37 -4.87
N LYS A 173 -7.17 0.29 -5.54
CA LYS A 173 -7.80 0.34 -6.88
C LYS A 173 -9.24 -0.13 -6.79
N LYS A 174 -10.18 0.63 -7.34
CA LYS A 174 -11.55 0.16 -7.54
C LYS A 174 -11.56 -0.98 -8.57
N SER A 175 -12.08 -2.14 -8.18
CA SER A 175 -12.36 -3.21 -9.14
C SER A 175 -13.47 -2.75 -10.07
N HIS A 176 -13.16 -2.57 -11.36
CA HIS A 176 -14.18 -2.55 -12.38
C HIS A 176 -14.79 -3.95 -12.44
N LYS A 177 -15.95 -4.15 -11.82
CA LYS A 177 -16.83 -5.24 -12.23
C LYS A 177 -17.18 -4.94 -13.69
N SER A 178 -16.57 -5.67 -14.61
CA SER A 178 -16.99 -5.73 -16.00
C SER A 178 -18.49 -6.03 -15.98
N SER A 179 -19.29 -5.04 -16.37
CA SER A 179 -20.73 -5.17 -16.48
C SER A 179 -21.09 -5.92 -17.76
N GLU A 180 -20.67 -7.18 -17.85
CA GLU A 180 -21.20 -8.08 -18.86
C GLU A 180 -22.44 -8.78 -18.30
N GLY A 181 -23.60 -8.35 -18.81
CA GLY A 181 -24.79 -9.19 -18.92
C GLY A 181 -25.63 -9.42 -17.66
N SER A 182 -26.35 -8.39 -17.20
CA SER A 182 -27.63 -8.63 -16.49
C SER A 182 -28.77 -7.93 -17.21
N ASN A 183 -29.34 -8.66 -18.16
CA ASN A 183 -30.62 -8.34 -18.75
C ASN A 183 -31.68 -8.26 -17.63
N LYS A 184 -32.28 -7.08 -17.53
CA LYS A 184 -33.45 -6.76 -16.71
C LYS A 184 -34.54 -7.84 -16.88
N LYS A 185 -34.91 -8.51 -15.79
CA LYS A 185 -36.29 -8.97 -15.58
C LYS A 185 -36.90 -8.12 -14.47
N LYS A 186 -37.76 -7.18 -14.88
CA LYS A 186 -38.79 -6.57 -14.03
C LYS A 186 -39.87 -7.61 -13.74
N LEU A 187 -40.32 -7.71 -12.49
CA LEU A 187 -41.68 -8.06 -12.05
C LEU A 187 -41.75 -7.62 -10.56
N SER A 188 -42.23 -6.41 -10.28
CA SER A 188 -43.61 -6.06 -9.83
C SER A 188 -44.03 -6.63 -8.47
N GLU A 189 -44.00 -5.73 -7.48
CA GLU A 189 -44.99 -5.46 -6.41
C GLU A 189 -45.73 -6.63 -5.72
N GLN A 190 -45.62 -6.67 -4.38
CA GLN A 190 -46.80 -6.50 -3.52
C GLN A 190 -46.44 -6.12 -2.08
N ALA A 191 -47.25 -5.20 -1.55
CA ALA A 191 -47.14 -4.52 -0.26
C ALA A 191 -47.76 -5.32 0.89
N SER A 192 -47.35 -5.01 2.13
CA SER A 192 -48.25 -4.58 3.22
C SER A 192 -47.54 -4.47 4.58
N ASN A 193 -47.62 -3.28 5.19
CA ASN A 193 -47.90 -2.89 6.60
C ASN A 193 -47.57 -3.90 7.74
N THR A 194 -47.07 -3.50 8.92
CA THR A 194 -47.66 -2.63 9.98
C THR A 194 -46.58 -2.48 11.09
N TYR A 195 -46.12 -1.29 11.46
CA TYR A 195 -46.46 -0.49 12.66
C TYR A 195 -46.38 -1.15 14.05
N SER A 196 -45.62 -0.46 14.93
CA SER A 196 -45.68 -0.35 16.42
C SER A 196 -45.35 -1.57 17.28
N ASP A 197 -44.87 -1.45 18.53
CA ASP A 197 -44.22 -0.43 19.38
C ASP A 197 -44.11 -1.12 20.77
N SER A 198 -43.25 -0.58 21.65
CA SER A 198 -43.27 -0.71 23.11
C SER A 198 -42.55 -1.90 23.77
N SER A 199 -41.34 -1.57 24.24
CA SER A 199 -40.86 -1.68 25.63
C SER A 199 -41.71 -2.45 26.65
N SER A 200 -41.03 -3.23 27.53
CA SER A 200 -40.78 -2.82 28.94
C SER A 200 -40.30 -3.99 29.85
N VAL A 201 -39.18 -3.76 30.55
CA VAL A 201 -38.80 -4.10 31.97
C VAL A 201 -38.73 -5.56 32.50
N PHE A 202 -37.49 -6.02 32.75
CA PHE A 202 -36.87 -6.67 33.94
C PHE A 202 -37.53 -7.81 34.78
N GLU A 203 -36.83 -8.97 34.82
CA GLU A 203 -36.35 -9.84 35.95
C GLU A 203 -37.29 -10.42 37.07
N PRO A 204 -36.87 -11.42 37.90
CA PRO A 204 -35.91 -12.54 37.74
C PRO A 204 -36.36 -13.93 38.34
N SER A 205 -35.48 -14.94 38.20
CA SER A 205 -35.22 -16.10 39.10
C SER A 205 -35.75 -17.52 38.75
N SER A 206 -34.77 -18.43 38.62
CA SER A 206 -34.74 -19.91 38.54
C SER A 206 -35.30 -20.65 39.79
N PRO A 207 -35.21 -22.01 39.98
CA PRO A 207 -34.58 -23.07 39.17
C PRO A 207 -35.37 -24.40 39.01
N GLY A 208 -34.94 -25.27 38.10
CA GLY A 208 -35.42 -26.64 37.99
C GLY A 208 -34.58 -27.49 37.01
N ALA A 209 -34.12 -28.63 37.51
CA ALA A 209 -33.05 -29.49 36.97
C ALA A 209 -33.41 -30.28 35.70
N GLY A 210 -32.38 -30.71 34.96
CA GLY A 210 -32.49 -31.72 33.90
C GLY A 210 -31.28 -31.73 32.97
N GLU A 211 -30.69 -32.90 32.76
CA GLU A 211 -29.32 -33.16 32.28
C GLU A 211 -29.09 -33.03 30.76
N ALA A 212 -27.78 -33.00 30.44
CA ALA A 212 -27.10 -33.47 29.23
C ALA A 212 -27.21 -32.63 27.96
N ASP A 213 -26.10 -32.05 27.51
CA ASP A 213 -25.40 -32.58 26.33
C ASP A 213 -24.08 -31.83 26.01
N THR A 214 -23.10 -32.65 25.64
CA THR A 214 -21.98 -32.43 24.71
C THR A 214 -21.06 -31.21 24.86
N GLU A 215 -19.79 -31.53 25.05
CA GLU A 215 -18.65 -30.63 24.88
C GLU A 215 -18.49 -30.25 23.40
N SER A 216 -18.42 -28.94 23.16
CA SER A 216 -17.79 -28.37 21.97
C SER A 216 -16.95 -27.18 22.43
N ASP A 217 -15.66 -27.46 22.66
CA ASP A 217 -14.62 -26.44 22.68
C ASP A 217 -14.47 -25.90 21.26
N ASP A 218 -14.94 -24.69 21.01
CA ASP A 218 -14.58 -23.87 19.85
C ASP A 218 -14.97 -22.43 20.21
N ASP A 219 -14.02 -21.64 20.71
CA ASP A 219 -14.06 -20.17 20.68
C ASP A 219 -12.70 -19.61 21.16
N ASP A 220 -11.64 -19.79 20.36
CA ASP A 220 -10.32 -19.14 20.58
C ASP A 220 -9.85 -18.28 19.38
N ASP A 221 -10.69 -18.04 18.36
CA ASP A 221 -10.29 -17.29 17.15
C ASP A 221 -10.63 -15.77 17.17
N ASP A 222 -11.35 -15.28 18.19
CA ASP A 222 -11.81 -13.88 18.22
C ASP A 222 -10.80 -12.90 18.82
N ASP A 223 -9.77 -13.37 19.53
CA ASP A 223 -8.81 -12.51 20.23
C ASP A 223 -7.64 -12.06 19.32
N ASP A 224 -7.27 -12.87 18.32
CA ASP A 224 -6.14 -12.57 17.42
C ASP A 224 -6.48 -11.47 16.41
N CYS A 225 -7.76 -11.41 15.98
CA CYS A 225 -8.23 -10.43 15.00
C CYS A 225 -8.20 -8.99 15.55
N LYS A 226 -8.51 -8.81 16.85
CA LYS A 226 -8.48 -7.48 17.52
C LYS A 226 -7.06 -6.98 17.74
N LYS A 227 -6.14 -7.85 18.15
CA LYS A 227 -4.73 -7.49 18.37
C LYS A 227 -4.04 -7.06 17.08
N SER A 228 -4.39 -7.71 15.98
CA SER A 228 -3.85 -7.41 14.64
C SER A 228 -4.25 -6.02 14.11
N SER A 229 -5.41 -5.48 14.53
CA SER A 229 -5.91 -4.17 14.07
C SER A 229 -5.27 -2.98 14.78
N MET A 230 -4.76 -3.17 16.01
CA MET A 230 -4.12 -2.11 16.78
C MET A 230 -2.67 -1.84 16.33
N ASP A 231 -1.99 -2.85 15.78
CA ASP A 231 -0.60 -2.75 15.32
C ASP A 231 -0.47 -2.13 13.91
N GLU A 232 -1.55 -2.15 13.13
CA GLU A 232 -1.60 -1.55 11.79
C GLU A 232 -1.60 0.00 11.80
N GLY A 233 -1.66 0.63 12.97
CA GLY A 233 -1.62 2.09 13.09
C GLY A 233 -2.69 2.77 12.23
N THR A 234 -2.30 3.83 11.51
CA THR A 234 -3.21 4.53 10.59
C THR A 234 -3.50 3.72 9.32
N ALA A 235 -2.58 2.85 8.88
CA ALA A 235 -2.73 2.04 7.66
C ALA A 235 -3.96 1.12 7.67
N GLY A 236 -4.44 0.70 8.85
CA GLY A 236 -5.63 -0.15 8.99
C GLY A 236 -6.95 0.52 8.56
N SER A 237 -6.98 1.84 8.35
CA SER A 237 -8.22 2.61 8.15
C SER A 237 -8.24 3.54 6.92
N GLU A 238 -7.52 3.18 5.87
CA GLU A 238 -7.46 3.95 4.62
C GLU A 238 -8.83 4.13 3.92
N ALA A 239 -9.05 5.33 3.38
CA ALA A 239 -10.21 5.73 2.61
C ALA A 239 -10.39 4.93 1.29
N MET A 240 -11.61 4.94 0.77
CA MET A 240 -11.90 4.36 -0.55
C MET A 240 -11.27 5.21 -1.66
N ALA A 241 -10.60 4.56 -2.61
CA ALA A 241 -10.05 5.26 -3.77
C ALA A 241 -11.16 5.75 -4.71
N THR A 242 -11.00 6.99 -5.18
CA THR A 242 -11.75 7.54 -6.31
C THR A 242 -11.29 6.91 -7.63
N GLU A 243 -12.04 7.18 -8.70
CA GLU A 243 -11.67 6.71 -10.04
C GLU A 243 -10.36 7.36 -10.48
N GLU A 244 -10.20 8.65 -10.20
CA GLU A 244 -9.04 9.46 -10.58
C GLU A 244 -7.73 8.92 -10.01
N MET A 245 -7.74 8.49 -8.74
CA MET A 245 -6.59 7.85 -8.09
C MET A 245 -6.44 6.39 -8.53
N SER A 246 -7.53 5.65 -8.69
CA SER A 246 -7.50 4.24 -9.14
C SER A 246 -6.87 4.09 -10.53
N ASN A 247 -7.08 5.08 -11.41
CA ASN A 247 -6.54 5.10 -12.76
C ASN A 247 -5.02 5.30 -12.82
N LEU A 248 -4.37 5.63 -11.70
CA LEU A 248 -2.90 5.73 -11.62
C LEU A 248 -2.24 4.41 -11.23
N VAL A 249 -3.01 3.39 -10.83
CA VAL A 249 -2.51 2.14 -10.26
C VAL A 249 -2.54 1.03 -11.32
N ASN A 250 -1.38 0.41 -11.57
CA ASN A 250 -1.23 -0.72 -12.51
C ASN A 250 -0.56 -1.95 -11.88
N TYR A 251 0.77 -2.00 -11.83
CA TYR A 251 1.55 -3.17 -11.43
C TYR A 251 1.68 -3.35 -9.91
N ILE A 252 1.38 -2.31 -9.12
CA ILE A 252 1.54 -2.34 -7.67
C ILE A 252 0.16 -2.15 -7.03
N GLN A 253 -0.72 -3.15 -7.15
CA GLN A 253 -2.07 -3.10 -6.59
C GLN A 253 -2.09 -3.70 -5.18
N PRO A 254 -2.20 -2.88 -4.12
CA PRO A 254 -2.32 -3.39 -2.77
C PRO A 254 -3.66 -4.12 -2.60
N VAL A 255 -3.60 -5.38 -2.18
CA VAL A 255 -4.75 -6.20 -1.81
C VAL A 255 -4.58 -6.73 -0.39
N LYS A 256 -5.71 -6.94 0.30
CA LYS A 256 -5.70 -7.62 1.60
C LYS A 256 -5.18 -9.05 1.40
N PHE A 257 -4.16 -9.43 2.14
CA PHE A 257 -3.64 -10.78 2.14
C PHE A 257 -4.67 -11.73 2.77
N GLU A 258 -4.95 -12.85 2.09
CA GLU A 258 -5.83 -13.90 2.60
C GLU A 258 -5.01 -15.13 2.99
N SER A 259 -4.33 -15.75 2.03
CA SER A 259 -3.35 -16.83 2.26
C SER A 259 -2.41 -16.97 1.05
N PHE A 260 -1.33 -17.73 1.23
CA PHE A 260 -0.40 -18.07 0.14
C PHE A 260 -1.10 -18.88 -0.96
N GLU A 261 -1.97 -19.83 -0.60
CA GLU A 261 -2.72 -20.66 -1.55
C GLU A 261 -3.69 -19.84 -2.39
N THR A 262 -4.42 -18.91 -1.76
CA THR A 262 -5.33 -18.02 -2.50
C THR A 262 -4.56 -17.16 -3.50
N SER A 263 -3.41 -16.63 -3.09
CA SER A 263 -2.58 -15.77 -3.94
C SER A 263 -1.98 -16.57 -5.11
N LYS A 264 -1.46 -17.77 -4.83
CA LYS A 264 -0.97 -18.73 -5.85
C LYS A 264 -2.07 -19.15 -6.82
N LYS A 265 -3.30 -19.33 -6.33
CA LYS A 265 -4.47 -19.67 -7.17
C LYS A 265 -4.93 -18.50 -8.05
N ARG A 266 -4.88 -17.26 -7.54
CA ARG A 266 -5.16 -16.04 -8.32
C ARG A 266 -4.09 -15.80 -9.37
N ASN A 267 -2.82 -16.09 -9.03
CA ASN A 267 -1.65 -15.99 -9.91
C ASN A 267 -1.58 -14.62 -10.60
N ARG A 268 -1.67 -13.54 -9.83
CA ARG A 268 -1.66 -12.15 -10.33
C ARG A 268 -0.46 -11.43 -9.76
N SER A 269 0.62 -11.35 -10.52
CA SER A 269 1.89 -10.73 -10.10
C SER A 269 1.77 -9.23 -9.80
N PHE A 270 0.73 -8.57 -10.31
CA PHE A 270 0.46 -7.16 -10.07
C PHE A 270 -0.31 -6.90 -8.77
N GLU A 271 -0.81 -7.95 -8.10
CA GLU A 271 -1.41 -7.86 -6.77
C GLU A 271 -0.31 -8.06 -5.73
N MET A 272 -0.22 -7.14 -4.77
CA MET A 272 0.78 -7.20 -3.70
C MET A 272 0.14 -6.97 -2.35
N SER A 273 0.80 -7.42 -1.29
CA SER A 273 0.38 -7.20 0.09
C SER A 273 1.44 -6.46 0.88
N SER A 274 1.01 -5.64 1.83
CA SER A 274 1.89 -4.97 2.79
C SER A 274 1.61 -5.55 4.17
N PHE A 275 2.66 -5.93 4.87
CA PHE A 275 2.57 -6.49 6.22
C PHE A 275 3.25 -5.54 7.19
N VAL A 276 2.61 -5.29 8.32
CA VAL A 276 3.33 -4.81 9.50
C VAL A 276 4.31 -5.87 9.98
N GLU A 277 5.35 -5.45 10.72
CA GLU A 277 6.44 -6.33 11.16
C GLU A 277 5.93 -7.59 11.86
N THR A 278 4.96 -7.45 12.77
CA THR A 278 4.41 -8.58 13.53
C THR A 278 3.77 -9.62 12.61
N LYS A 279 2.91 -9.20 11.67
CA LYS A 279 2.28 -10.08 10.68
C LYS A 279 3.32 -10.69 9.73
N GLY A 280 4.29 -9.90 9.27
CA GLY A 280 5.36 -10.39 8.41
C GLY A 280 6.19 -11.49 9.10
N LEU A 281 6.56 -11.26 10.36
CA LEU A 281 7.29 -12.23 11.18
C LEU A 281 6.47 -13.49 11.46
N GLU A 282 5.17 -13.34 11.70
CA GLU A 282 4.26 -14.46 11.89
C GLU A 282 4.23 -15.36 10.64
N GLN A 283 4.02 -14.77 9.45
CA GLN A 283 4.01 -15.55 8.20
C GLN A 283 5.37 -16.19 7.92
N LEU A 284 6.47 -15.48 8.18
CA LEU A 284 7.83 -16.00 8.02
C LEU A 284 8.13 -17.17 8.96
N THR A 285 7.61 -17.15 10.18
CA THR A 285 7.85 -18.22 11.16
C THR A 285 6.93 -19.43 10.97
N LYS A 286 5.69 -19.21 10.54
CA LYS A 286 4.71 -20.29 10.30
C LYS A 286 4.89 -20.97 8.94
N SER A 287 5.16 -20.19 7.89
CA SER A 287 5.15 -20.66 6.49
C SER A 287 6.31 -20.06 5.67
N PRO A 288 7.57 -20.31 6.06
CA PRO A 288 8.74 -19.67 5.44
C PRO A 288 8.92 -20.03 3.96
N VAL A 289 8.57 -21.26 3.56
CA VAL A 289 8.74 -21.72 2.17
C VAL A 289 7.72 -21.04 1.27
N GLU A 290 6.47 -21.01 1.71
CA GLU A 290 5.37 -20.36 1.02
C GLU A 290 5.58 -18.84 0.93
N PHE A 291 6.20 -18.23 1.94
CA PHE A 291 6.59 -16.82 1.91
C PHE A 291 7.59 -16.53 0.79
N VAL A 292 8.58 -17.41 0.59
CA VAL A 292 9.58 -17.27 -0.49
C VAL A 292 8.97 -17.58 -1.87
N GLU A 293 8.02 -18.51 -1.96
CA GLU A 293 7.33 -18.86 -3.20
C GLU A 293 6.17 -17.91 -3.57
N TYR A 294 5.85 -16.95 -2.70
CA TYR A 294 4.75 -16.01 -2.91
C TYR A 294 5.00 -15.19 -4.20
N PRO A 295 4.07 -15.25 -5.18
CA PRO A 295 4.28 -14.72 -6.53
C PRO A 295 4.17 -13.20 -6.64
#